data_AF-A0A7C1NE91-F1
#
_entry.id   AF-A0A7C1NE91-F1
#
_cell.length_a   1.000
_cell.length_b   1.000
_cell.length_c   1.000
_cell.angle_alpha   90.00
_cell.angle_beta   90.00
_cell.angle_gamma   90.00
#
_symmetry.space_group_name_H-M   'P 1'
#
loop_
_entity.id
_entity.type
_entity.pdbx_description
1 polymer ?
#
loop_
_entity_poly.entity_id
_entity_poly.type
_entity_poly.pdbx_seq_one_letter_code
_entity_poly.pdbx_strand_id
1 'polypeptide(L)'
;MRIIDRMKFRNKLILLIAFPIAGLLFFSQAWIVEQFRRVDNMRSLSMMSDLSISIGDLIHETQKERGMTSGFLGASGEAFADSLATQRMNTDSRAERLNSKISSLKMHEQDDDISKDLKAFEDRFKNLSSVRARVIERQITLEEAIDYYTSLNSALFKVIEYLTQMSADPELVKSSAAYISLLQGKERAGLERAVLSNAFSNDAFGEGMLFRFNTLVAVQDTYFSVFMSLAALEHRNYFISRMNAPVVAEVQRMRDIALYRAGTGGLGVDAKEWSNAITDKIELLKQMEDMLAVDIADTTDALLRMAYNALIIDFAVTLAALFAVLFFSFYITRDILNHLGGEPLVIVE
;
A
#
# COMPACT_ATOMS: atom_id res chain seq x y z
N MET A 1 8.42 61.61 5.44
CA MET A 1 9.37 62.14 4.44
C MET A 1 10.65 62.70 5.06
N ARG A 2 10.60 63.64 6.03
CA ARG A 2 11.77 64.24 6.72
C ARG A 2 12.82 63.29 7.34
N ILE A 3 12.48 62.02 7.60
CA ILE A 3 13.40 61.02 8.15
C ILE A 3 14.34 60.49 7.06
N ILE A 4 13.81 60.24 5.86
CA ILE A 4 14.60 59.72 4.73
C ILE A 4 15.60 60.78 4.31
N ASP A 5 15.19 62.05 4.25
CA ASP A 5 16.04 63.16 3.78
C ASP A 5 17.32 63.34 4.62
N ARG A 6 17.26 63.10 5.93
CA ARG A 6 18.39 63.21 6.87
C ARG A 6 19.32 62.00 6.92
N MET A 7 19.00 60.92 6.21
CA MET A 7 19.85 59.72 6.16
C MET A 7 21.02 59.91 5.19
N LYS A 8 22.19 59.40 5.57
CA LYS A 8 23.34 59.26 4.65
C LYS A 8 22.90 58.57 3.36
N PHE A 9 23.43 59.02 2.23
CA PHE A 9 23.10 58.49 0.91
C PHE A 9 23.23 56.96 0.82
N ARG A 10 24.27 56.38 1.46
CA ARG A 10 24.47 54.93 1.60
C ARG A 10 23.27 54.22 2.24
N ASN A 11 22.68 54.79 3.29
CA ASN A 11 21.55 54.17 3.98
C ASN A 11 20.25 54.29 3.16
N LYS A 12 20.11 55.34 2.34
CA LYS A 12 19.00 55.46 1.37
C LYS A 12 19.06 54.34 0.32
N LEU A 13 20.26 54.06 -0.21
CA LEU A 13 20.48 52.96 -1.15
C LEU A 13 20.22 51.59 -0.51
N ILE A 14 20.69 51.36 0.71
CA ILE A 14 20.42 50.11 1.45
C ILE A 14 18.91 49.92 1.64
N LEU A 15 18.17 50.98 1.99
CA LEU A 15 16.73 50.90 2.26
C LEU A 15 15.92 50.63 0.97
N LEU A 16 16.37 51.16 -0.17
CA LEU A 16 15.80 50.89 -1.50
C LEU A 16 15.96 49.42 -1.91
N ILE A 17 17.07 48.77 -1.51
CA ILE A 17 17.37 47.37 -1.84
C ILE A 17 16.78 46.40 -0.79
N ALA A 18 16.67 46.85 0.46
CA ALA A 18 16.09 46.05 1.53
C ALA A 18 14.64 45.65 1.25
N PHE A 19 13.86 46.52 0.60
CA PHE A 19 12.45 46.23 0.30
C PHE A 19 12.28 45.07 -0.71
N PRO A 20 12.92 45.06 -1.90
CA PRO A 20 12.91 43.90 -2.80
C PRO A 20 13.47 42.62 -2.17
N ILE A 21 14.54 42.72 -1.37
CA ILE A 21 15.10 41.55 -0.66
C ILE A 21 14.08 40.99 0.34
N ALA A 22 13.40 41.84 1.11
CA ALA A 22 12.37 41.41 2.05
C ALA A 22 11.21 40.71 1.33
N GLY A 23 10.77 41.22 0.18
CA GLY A 23 9.78 40.56 -0.66
C GLY A 23 10.25 39.18 -1.15
N LEU A 24 11.48 39.10 -1.68
CA LEU A 24 12.05 37.83 -2.15
C LEU A 24 12.17 36.80 -1.01
N LEU A 25 12.61 37.22 0.18
CA LEU A 25 12.69 36.35 1.36
C LEU A 25 11.30 35.87 1.79
N PHE A 26 10.29 36.75 1.79
CA PHE A 26 8.92 36.38 2.16
C PHE A 26 8.34 35.33 1.22
N PHE A 27 8.42 35.54 -0.10
CA PHE A 27 7.93 34.56 -1.08
C PHE A 27 8.75 33.27 -1.10
N SER A 28 10.07 33.38 -0.98
CA SER A 28 10.96 32.22 -0.91
C SER A 28 10.68 31.36 0.32
N GLN A 29 10.45 31.97 1.48
CA GLN A 29 10.09 31.24 2.69
C GLN A 29 8.78 30.48 2.49
N ALA A 30 7.74 31.12 1.97
CA ALA A 30 6.46 30.46 1.70
C ALA A 30 6.62 29.28 0.71
N TRP A 31 7.41 29.48 -0.35
CA TRP A 31 7.70 28.45 -1.34
C TRP A 31 8.47 27.26 -0.75
N ILE A 32 9.53 27.51 0.02
CA ILE A 32 10.35 26.47 0.65
C ILE A 32 9.51 25.66 1.65
N VAL A 33 8.65 26.32 2.44
CA VAL A 33 7.73 25.63 3.36
C VAL A 33 6.81 24.68 2.59
N GLU A 34 6.30 25.09 1.43
CA GLU A 34 5.47 24.22 0.59
C GLU A 34 6.26 23.02 0.03
N GLN A 35 7.52 23.23 -0.38
CA GLN A 35 8.38 22.12 -0.82
C GLN A 35 8.70 21.14 0.33
N PHE A 36 8.92 21.64 1.55
CA PHE A 36 9.06 20.78 2.73
C PHE A 36 7.81 19.95 3.00
N ARG A 37 6.62 20.56 2.95
CA ARG A 37 5.34 19.84 3.06
C ARG A 37 5.19 18.78 1.99
N ARG A 38 5.60 19.08 0.75
CA ARG A 38 5.58 18.11 -0.34
C ARG A 38 6.49 16.91 -0.07
N VAL A 39 7.70 17.14 0.44
CA VAL A 39 8.60 16.05 0.87
C VAL A 39 7.98 15.21 1.98
N ASP A 40 7.41 15.85 3.01
CA ASP A 40 6.76 15.14 4.12
C ASP A 40 5.57 14.31 3.64
N ASN A 41 4.75 14.86 2.74
CA ASN A 41 3.62 14.13 2.13
C ASN A 41 4.12 12.90 1.34
N MET A 42 5.16 13.05 0.51
CA MET A 42 5.73 11.92 -0.24
C MET A 42 6.39 10.89 0.67
N ARG A 43 6.95 11.32 1.82
CA ARG A 43 7.52 10.41 2.81
C ARG A 43 6.43 9.59 3.48
N SER A 44 5.34 10.22 3.90
CA SER A 44 4.15 9.53 4.41
C SER A 44 3.62 8.52 3.40
N LEU A 45 3.59 8.91 2.13
CA LEU A 45 3.11 8.06 1.05
C LEU A 45 3.95 6.80 0.81
N SER A 46 5.28 6.95 0.79
CA SER A 46 6.23 5.83 0.71
C SER A 46 6.06 4.89 1.91
N MET A 47 5.91 5.44 3.12
CA MET A 47 5.66 4.67 4.34
C MET A 47 4.33 3.88 4.30
N MET A 48 3.24 4.50 3.85
CA MET A 48 1.93 3.84 3.71
C MET A 48 1.95 2.73 2.67
N SER A 49 2.69 2.93 1.57
CA SER A 49 2.86 1.94 0.51
C SER A 49 3.65 0.74 1.02
N ASP A 50 4.77 0.98 1.70
CA ASP A 50 5.59 -0.06 2.33
C ASP A 50 4.84 -0.86 3.41
N LEU A 51 3.96 -0.19 4.16
CA LEU A 51 3.05 -0.83 5.11
C LEU A 51 2.03 -1.72 4.39
N SER A 52 1.38 -1.20 3.34
CA SER A 52 0.39 -1.94 2.54
C SER A 52 0.96 -3.22 1.94
N ILE A 53 2.20 -3.17 1.43
CA ILE A 53 2.92 -4.34 0.90
C ILE A 53 3.16 -5.38 2.00
N SER A 54 3.60 -4.93 3.18
CA SER A 54 3.87 -5.82 4.32
C SER A 54 2.59 -6.49 4.84
N ILE A 55 1.46 -5.77 4.78
CA ILE A 55 0.15 -6.32 5.08
C ILE A 55 -0.24 -7.37 4.03
N GLY A 56 -0.06 -7.10 2.73
CA GLY A 56 -0.32 -8.06 1.65
C GLY A 56 0.45 -9.38 1.83
N ASP A 57 1.72 -9.29 2.20
CA ASP A 57 2.55 -10.46 2.51
C ASP A 57 2.02 -11.27 3.70
N LEU A 58 1.62 -10.61 4.78
CA LEU A 58 1.03 -11.29 5.93
C LEU A 58 -0.32 -11.93 5.58
N ILE A 59 -1.15 -11.25 4.79
CA ILE A 59 -2.41 -11.80 4.28
C ILE A 59 -2.14 -13.08 3.48
N HIS A 60 -1.11 -13.11 2.64
CA HIS A 60 -0.78 -14.32 1.88
C HIS A 60 -0.36 -15.49 2.79
N GLU A 61 0.51 -15.25 3.79
CA GLU A 61 0.93 -16.33 4.70
C GLU A 61 -0.23 -16.82 5.60
N THR A 62 -1.10 -15.93 6.05
CA THR A 62 -2.31 -16.30 6.81
C THR A 62 -3.34 -17.04 5.94
N GLN A 63 -3.47 -16.72 4.65
CA GLN A 63 -4.27 -17.49 3.69
C GLN A 63 -3.74 -18.92 3.49
N LYS A 64 -2.40 -19.08 3.41
CA LYS A 64 -1.75 -20.40 3.35
C LYS A 64 -1.97 -21.18 4.63
N GLU A 65 -1.78 -20.54 5.79
CA GLU A 65 -2.00 -21.17 7.10
C GLU A 65 -3.47 -21.60 7.29
N ARG A 66 -4.44 -20.79 6.84
CA ARG A 66 -5.86 -21.16 6.81
C ARG A 66 -6.11 -22.41 5.96
N GLY A 67 -5.50 -22.46 4.77
CA GLY A 67 -5.61 -23.62 3.88
C GLY A 67 -5.05 -24.89 4.48
N MET A 68 -3.84 -24.82 5.06
CA MET A 68 -3.21 -25.97 5.71
C MET A 68 -3.93 -26.39 6.98
N THR A 69 -4.46 -25.43 7.75
CA THR A 69 -5.32 -25.71 8.92
C THR A 69 -6.60 -26.45 8.50
N SER A 70 -7.19 -26.03 7.38
CA SER A 70 -8.37 -26.69 6.82
C SER A 70 -8.07 -28.13 6.40
N GLY A 71 -6.93 -28.35 5.73
CA GLY A 71 -6.45 -29.68 5.36
C GLY A 71 -6.13 -30.56 6.57
N PHE A 72 -5.49 -30.01 7.60
CA PHE A 72 -5.16 -30.70 8.84
C PHE A 72 -6.43 -31.18 9.57
N LEU A 73 -7.40 -30.28 9.79
CA LEU A 73 -8.66 -30.62 10.45
C LEU A 73 -9.50 -31.60 9.61
N GLY A 74 -9.55 -31.39 8.28
CA GLY A 74 -10.27 -32.29 7.36
C GLY A 74 -9.68 -33.71 7.31
N ALA A 75 -8.37 -33.84 7.47
CA ALA A 75 -7.67 -35.12 7.57
C ALA A 75 -7.60 -35.67 9.01
N SER A 76 -8.41 -35.16 9.95
CA SER A 76 -8.39 -35.57 11.36
C SER A 76 -7.02 -35.48 12.04
N GLY A 77 -6.13 -34.62 11.54
CA GLY A 77 -4.76 -34.43 12.01
C GLY A 77 -3.71 -35.35 11.40
N GLU A 78 -4.08 -36.22 10.45
CA GLU A 78 -3.17 -37.21 9.85
C GLU A 78 -2.32 -36.65 8.69
N ALA A 79 -2.69 -35.49 8.15
CA ALA A 79 -1.98 -34.82 7.07
C ALA A 79 -1.71 -33.35 7.41
N PHE A 80 -0.76 -32.73 6.70
CA PHE A 80 -0.36 -31.31 6.82
C PHE A 80 0.34 -30.90 8.12
N ALA A 81 0.57 -31.78 9.09
CA ALA A 81 1.19 -31.43 10.38
C ALA A 81 2.55 -30.71 10.23
N ASP A 82 3.48 -31.31 9.46
CA ASP A 82 4.81 -30.74 9.24
C ASP A 82 4.76 -29.42 8.46
N SER A 83 3.99 -29.40 7.36
CA SER A 83 3.81 -28.20 6.54
C SER A 83 3.18 -27.06 7.34
N LEU A 84 2.23 -27.36 8.23
CA LEU A 84 1.55 -26.37 9.08
C LEU A 84 2.52 -25.78 10.11
N ALA A 85 3.43 -26.57 10.68
CA ALA A 85 4.46 -26.06 11.59
C ALA A 85 5.38 -25.04 10.88
N THR A 86 5.90 -25.38 9.69
CA THR A 86 6.70 -24.45 8.88
C THR A 86 5.90 -23.21 8.49
N GLN A 87 4.65 -23.38 8.07
CA GLN A 87 3.81 -22.26 7.66
C GLN A 87 3.52 -21.29 8.80
N ARG A 88 3.30 -21.78 10.03
CA ARG A 88 3.12 -20.94 11.21
C ARG A 88 4.34 -20.06 11.49
N MET A 89 5.55 -20.61 11.34
CA MET A 89 6.79 -19.82 11.46
C MET A 89 6.87 -18.72 10.39
N ASN A 90 6.46 -19.00 9.16
CA ASN A 90 6.41 -17.99 8.09
C ASN A 90 5.42 -16.88 8.42
N THR A 91 4.21 -17.24 8.87
CA THR A 91 3.19 -16.27 9.31
C THR A 91 3.73 -15.38 10.44
N ASP A 92 4.37 -15.99 11.44
CA ASP A 92 4.89 -15.27 12.61
C ASP A 92 6.02 -14.31 12.21
N SER A 93 6.93 -14.74 11.33
CA SER A 93 7.98 -13.87 10.80
C SER A 93 7.43 -12.66 10.04
N ARG A 94 6.38 -12.82 9.23
CA ARG A 94 5.72 -11.70 8.53
C ARG A 94 5.00 -10.77 9.50
N ALA A 95 4.36 -11.31 10.53
CA ALA A 95 3.70 -10.52 11.55
C ALA A 95 4.69 -9.71 12.39
N GLU A 96 5.83 -10.28 12.77
CA GLU A 96 6.91 -9.55 13.47
C GLU A 96 7.45 -8.40 12.62
N ARG A 97 7.67 -8.63 11.32
CA ARG A 97 8.07 -7.57 10.38
C ARG A 97 7.02 -6.45 10.31
N LEU A 98 5.74 -6.80 10.21
CA LEU A 98 4.64 -5.84 10.19
C LEU A 98 4.58 -5.02 11.48
N ASN A 99 4.63 -5.67 12.65
CA ASN A 99 4.62 -5.02 13.96
C ASN A 99 5.81 -4.07 14.15
N SER A 100 6.99 -4.45 13.65
CA SER A 100 8.18 -3.60 13.68
C SER A 100 7.99 -2.32 12.87
N LYS A 101 7.32 -2.41 11.70
CA LYS A 101 6.99 -1.25 10.87
C LYS A 101 5.93 -0.36 11.50
N ILE A 102 4.86 -0.94 12.04
CA ILE A 102 3.82 -0.20 12.78
C ILE A 102 4.46 0.61 13.92
N SER A 103 5.34 -0.03 14.69
CA SER A 103 6.02 0.60 15.84
C SER A 103 6.96 1.74 15.41
N SER A 104 7.64 1.60 14.26
CA SER A 104 8.57 2.63 13.77
C SER A 104 7.86 3.85 13.19
N LEU A 105 6.65 3.66 12.67
CA LEU A 105 5.85 4.73 12.08
C LEU A 105 5.38 5.76 13.10
N LYS A 106 5.49 5.48 14.41
CA LYS A 106 4.93 6.31 15.50
C LYS A 106 3.61 6.92 15.03
N MET A 107 2.70 6.11 14.47
CA MET A 107 1.42 6.62 13.98
C MET A 107 0.80 7.31 15.17
N HIS A 108 0.91 8.64 15.19
CA HIS A 108 0.44 9.45 16.29
C HIS A 108 -1.06 9.18 16.38
N GLU A 109 -1.59 9.23 17.59
CA GLU A 109 -2.99 9.00 17.99
C GLU A 109 -4.03 9.90 17.28
N GLN A 110 -3.71 10.46 16.10
CA GLN A 110 -4.48 11.44 15.36
C GLN A 110 -5.43 10.85 14.31
N ASP A 111 -5.29 9.57 13.91
CA ASP A 111 -6.25 8.90 13.03
C ASP A 111 -6.94 7.71 13.73
N ASP A 112 -8.08 8.02 14.35
CA ASP A 112 -8.89 7.07 15.13
C ASP A 112 -9.27 5.81 14.32
N ASP A 113 -9.46 5.92 13.00
CA ASP A 113 -9.91 4.82 12.16
C ASP A 113 -8.80 3.79 11.84
N ILE A 114 -7.57 4.20 11.48
CA ILE A 114 -6.43 3.26 11.34
C ILE A 114 -6.19 2.55 12.66
N SER A 115 -6.14 3.34 13.74
CA SER A 115 -5.81 2.80 15.06
C SER A 115 -6.80 1.72 15.48
N LYS A 116 -8.08 1.86 15.10
CA LYS A 116 -9.13 0.87 15.37
C LYS A 116 -8.97 -0.41 14.57
N ASP A 117 -8.80 -0.35 13.24
CA ASP A 117 -8.67 -1.56 12.41
C ASP A 117 -7.34 -2.28 12.67
N LEU A 118 -6.27 -1.52 12.93
CA LEU A 118 -4.97 -2.07 13.33
C LEU A 118 -5.05 -2.74 14.69
N LYS A 119 -5.70 -2.12 15.68
CA LYS A 119 -5.95 -2.72 16.99
C LYS A 119 -6.83 -3.98 16.88
N ALA A 120 -7.84 -3.96 16.01
CA ALA A 120 -8.67 -5.14 15.75
C ALA A 120 -7.83 -6.29 15.16
N PHE A 121 -6.88 -6.00 14.27
CA PHE A 121 -5.91 -6.99 13.80
C PHE A 121 -5.01 -7.47 14.95
N GLU A 122 -4.38 -6.57 15.72
CA GLU A 122 -3.48 -6.92 16.82
C GLU A 122 -4.16 -7.80 17.88
N ASP A 123 -5.39 -7.46 18.27
CA ASP A 123 -6.15 -8.22 19.25
C ASP A 123 -6.55 -9.60 18.72
N ARG A 124 -6.88 -9.70 17.43
CA ARG A 124 -7.07 -11.01 16.79
C ARG A 124 -5.75 -11.78 16.77
N PHE A 125 -4.66 -11.18 16.31
CA PHE A 125 -3.36 -11.82 16.17
C PHE A 125 -2.81 -12.33 17.50
N LYS A 126 -3.00 -11.60 18.62
CA LYS A 126 -2.66 -12.07 19.97
C LYS A 126 -3.37 -13.39 20.34
N ASN A 127 -4.60 -13.59 19.85
CA ASN A 127 -5.37 -14.81 20.09
C ASN A 127 -5.00 -15.97 19.14
N LEU A 128 -4.15 -15.74 18.13
CA LEU A 128 -3.83 -16.73 17.09
C LEU A 128 -3.16 -17.97 17.68
N SER A 129 -2.30 -17.82 18.69
CA SER A 129 -1.66 -18.93 19.40
C SER A 129 -2.67 -19.87 20.08
N SER A 130 -3.69 -19.30 20.73
CA SER A 130 -4.78 -20.08 21.34
C SER A 130 -5.61 -20.83 20.30
N VAL A 131 -5.92 -20.18 19.17
CA VAL A 131 -6.61 -20.85 18.05
C VAL A 131 -5.76 -21.99 17.50
N ARG A 132 -4.47 -21.76 17.26
CA ARG A 132 -3.53 -22.79 16.79
C ARG A 132 -3.44 -23.99 17.73
N ALA A 133 -3.48 -23.78 19.04
CA ALA A 133 -3.52 -24.85 20.04
C ALA A 133 -4.82 -25.66 19.94
N ARG A 134 -5.98 -24.99 19.89
CA ARG A 134 -7.28 -25.66 19.69
C ARG A 134 -7.34 -26.43 18.37
N VAL A 135 -6.70 -25.95 17.30
CA VAL A 135 -6.56 -26.68 16.03
C VAL A 135 -5.77 -27.98 16.22
N ILE A 136 -4.61 -27.92 16.88
CA ILE A 136 -3.78 -29.13 17.14
C ILE A 136 -4.56 -30.14 17.98
N GLU A 137 -5.21 -29.67 19.04
CA GLU A 137 -6.01 -30.51 19.94
C GLU A 137 -7.35 -30.94 19.31
N ARG A 138 -7.68 -30.44 18.12
CA ARG A 138 -8.94 -30.67 17.40
C ARG A 138 -10.18 -30.30 18.24
N GLN A 139 -10.05 -29.25 19.06
CA GLN A 139 -11.11 -28.68 19.91
C GLN A 139 -11.82 -27.48 19.26
N ILE A 140 -11.62 -27.27 17.97
CA ILE A 140 -12.27 -26.24 17.17
C ILE A 140 -12.78 -26.89 15.88
N THR A 141 -13.96 -26.48 15.43
CA THR A 141 -14.51 -26.96 14.17
C THR A 141 -13.76 -26.37 12.97
N LEU A 142 -13.85 -27.04 11.83
CA LEU A 142 -13.28 -26.55 10.57
C LEU A 142 -13.83 -25.16 10.20
N GLU A 143 -15.13 -24.95 10.39
CA GLU A 143 -15.81 -23.68 10.11
C GLU A 143 -15.29 -22.56 11.01
N GLU A 144 -15.24 -22.76 12.33
CA GLU A 144 -14.71 -21.77 13.27
C GLU A 144 -13.25 -21.40 12.97
N ALA A 145 -12.43 -22.37 12.58
CA ALA A 145 -11.04 -22.11 12.21
C ALA A 145 -10.96 -21.25 10.93
N ILE A 146 -11.68 -21.62 9.87
CA ILE A 146 -11.73 -20.86 8.61
C ILE A 146 -12.22 -19.43 8.85
N ASP A 147 -13.29 -19.27 9.63
CA ASP A 147 -13.88 -17.96 9.93
C ASP A 147 -12.93 -17.08 10.73
N TYR A 148 -12.20 -17.66 11.68
CA TYR A 148 -11.20 -16.92 12.45
C TYR A 148 -10.11 -16.33 11.54
N TYR A 149 -9.47 -17.12 10.69
CA TYR A 149 -8.46 -16.61 9.74
C TYR A 149 -9.07 -15.64 8.72
N THR A 150 -10.29 -15.90 8.25
CA THR A 150 -10.99 -14.99 7.33
C THR A 150 -11.24 -13.62 7.97
N SER A 151 -11.60 -13.61 9.26
CA SER A 151 -11.78 -12.37 10.03
C SER A 151 -10.47 -11.62 10.29
N LEU A 152 -9.37 -12.36 10.49
CA LEU A 152 -8.02 -11.80 10.63
C LEU A 152 -7.60 -11.10 9.34
N ASN A 153 -7.77 -11.77 8.19
CA ASN A 153 -7.45 -11.20 6.88
C ASN A 153 -8.33 -9.99 6.56
N SER A 154 -9.61 -10.04 6.94
CA SER A 154 -10.54 -8.93 6.75
C SER A 154 -10.15 -7.67 7.52
N ALA A 155 -9.60 -7.82 8.73
CA ALA A 155 -9.07 -6.68 9.49
C ALA A 155 -7.87 -6.05 8.77
N LEU A 156 -6.98 -6.86 8.22
CA LEU A 156 -5.82 -6.39 7.44
C LEU A 156 -6.23 -5.71 6.13
N PHE A 157 -7.24 -6.21 5.41
CA PHE A 157 -7.74 -5.55 4.20
C PHE A 157 -8.26 -4.14 4.46
N LYS A 158 -8.99 -3.93 5.56
CA LYS A 158 -9.48 -2.60 5.94
C LYS A 158 -8.36 -1.59 6.17
N VAL A 159 -7.24 -2.04 6.73
CA VAL A 159 -6.06 -1.19 6.91
C VAL A 159 -5.51 -0.76 5.54
N ILE A 160 -5.37 -1.67 4.56
CA ILE A 160 -4.91 -1.30 3.20
C ILE A 160 -5.90 -0.33 2.53
N GLU A 161 -7.20 -0.57 2.67
CA GLU A 161 -8.26 0.29 2.13
C GLU A 161 -8.16 1.71 2.67
N TYR A 162 -7.94 1.87 3.98
CA TYR A 162 -7.73 3.17 4.59
C TYR A 162 -6.43 3.84 4.11
N LEU A 163 -5.31 3.12 4.11
CA LEU A 163 -4.01 3.66 3.68
C LEU A 163 -4.07 4.23 2.26
N THR A 164 -4.89 3.64 1.40
CA THR A 164 -5.11 4.11 0.03
C THR A 164 -5.86 5.44 -0.03
N GLN A 165 -6.79 5.70 0.90
CA GLN A 165 -7.58 6.94 0.95
C GLN A 165 -6.76 8.15 1.39
N MET A 166 -5.64 7.94 2.09
CA MET A 166 -4.77 9.02 2.56
C MET A 166 -3.85 9.59 1.46
N SER A 167 -3.71 8.90 0.33
CA SER A 167 -2.84 9.37 -0.77
C SER A 167 -3.44 10.59 -1.45
N ALA A 168 -2.62 11.65 -1.58
CA ALA A 168 -2.96 12.83 -2.38
C ALA A 168 -2.56 12.71 -3.86
N ASP A 169 -1.82 11.65 -4.24
CA ASP A 169 -1.38 11.43 -5.62
C ASP A 169 -2.41 10.57 -6.39
N PRO A 170 -3.04 11.10 -7.47
CA PRO A 170 -4.09 10.38 -8.19
C PRO A 170 -3.65 9.07 -8.84
N GLU A 171 -2.41 9.01 -9.37
CA GLU A 171 -1.91 7.80 -10.03
C GLU A 171 -1.61 6.70 -9.01
N LEU A 172 -1.12 7.09 -7.83
CA LEU A 172 -0.94 6.14 -6.75
C LEU A 172 -2.28 5.67 -6.16
N VAL A 173 -3.26 6.55 -5.97
CA VAL A 173 -4.62 6.15 -5.54
C VAL A 173 -5.18 5.09 -6.50
N LYS A 174 -5.03 5.31 -7.81
CA LYS A 174 -5.49 4.37 -8.84
C LYS A 174 -4.72 3.04 -8.79
N SER A 175 -3.40 3.08 -8.67
CA SER A 175 -2.55 1.89 -8.57
C SER A 175 -2.85 1.06 -7.31
N SER A 176 -3.01 1.73 -6.16
CA SER A 176 -3.39 1.09 -4.90
C SER A 176 -4.81 0.53 -4.93
N ALA A 177 -5.77 1.21 -5.56
CA ALA A 177 -7.12 0.68 -5.76
C ALA A 177 -7.13 -0.57 -6.67
N ALA A 178 -6.28 -0.60 -7.70
CA ALA A 178 -6.06 -1.80 -8.51
C ALA A 178 -5.46 -2.93 -7.65
N TYR A 179 -4.43 -2.64 -6.85
CA TYR A 179 -3.80 -3.59 -5.94
C TYR A 179 -4.79 -4.20 -4.94
N ILE A 180 -5.61 -3.38 -4.27
CA ILE A 180 -6.67 -3.84 -3.35
C ILE A 180 -7.67 -4.74 -4.10
N SER A 181 -8.09 -4.34 -5.29
CA SER A 181 -9.04 -5.14 -6.09
C SER A 181 -8.47 -6.52 -6.41
N LEU A 182 -7.19 -6.60 -6.81
CA LEU A 182 -6.52 -7.88 -7.03
C LEU A 182 -6.48 -8.72 -5.75
N LEU A 183 -6.11 -8.11 -4.63
CA LEU A 183 -6.03 -8.78 -3.32
C LEU A 183 -7.39 -9.34 -2.88
N GLN A 184 -8.48 -8.58 -3.04
CA GLN A 184 -9.84 -9.02 -2.74
C GLN A 184 -10.25 -10.19 -3.64
N GLY A 185 -9.95 -10.12 -4.95
CA GLY A 185 -10.17 -11.25 -5.87
C GLY A 185 -9.39 -12.51 -5.45
N LYS A 186 -8.12 -12.36 -5.08
CA LYS A 186 -7.27 -13.46 -4.57
C LYS A 186 -7.85 -14.08 -3.29
N GLU A 187 -8.33 -13.28 -2.35
CA GLU A 187 -8.96 -13.79 -1.13
C GLU A 187 -10.21 -14.63 -1.45
N ARG A 188 -11.06 -14.16 -2.37
CA ARG A 188 -12.25 -14.92 -2.77
C ARG A 188 -11.90 -16.22 -3.50
N ALA A 189 -10.83 -16.26 -4.28
CA ALA A 189 -10.29 -17.51 -4.83
C ALA A 189 -9.81 -18.46 -3.72
N GLY A 190 -9.19 -17.93 -2.66
CA GLY A 190 -8.80 -18.71 -1.48
C GLY A 190 -10.00 -19.29 -0.70
N LEU A 191 -11.09 -18.54 -0.59
CA LEU A 191 -12.35 -19.01 0.01
C LEU A 191 -13.06 -20.03 -0.89
N GLU A 192 -13.03 -19.81 -2.20
CA GLU A 192 -13.57 -20.75 -3.18
C GLU A 192 -12.87 -22.10 -3.11
N ARG A 193 -11.54 -22.11 -2.99
CA ARG A 193 -10.75 -23.33 -2.75
C ARG A 193 -11.36 -24.15 -1.62
N ALA A 194 -11.61 -23.53 -0.47
CA ALA A 194 -12.15 -24.21 0.70
C ALA A 194 -13.55 -24.77 0.47
N VAL A 195 -14.45 -23.97 -0.14
CA VAL A 195 -15.83 -24.40 -0.42
C VAL A 195 -15.87 -25.59 -1.37
N LEU A 196 -15.13 -25.53 -2.48
CA LEU A 196 -15.11 -26.62 -3.46
C LEU A 196 -14.30 -27.83 -3.00
N SER A 197 -13.23 -27.66 -2.20
CA SER A 197 -12.57 -28.80 -1.56
C SER A 197 -13.53 -29.59 -0.68
N ASN A 198 -14.41 -28.91 0.07
CA ASN A 198 -15.43 -29.59 0.85
C ASN A 198 -16.45 -30.31 -0.05
N ALA A 199 -16.96 -29.63 -1.08
CA ALA A 199 -17.94 -30.20 -1.99
C ALA A 199 -17.41 -31.43 -2.73
N PHE A 200 -16.17 -31.38 -3.24
CA PHE A 200 -15.53 -32.49 -3.93
C PHE A 200 -15.21 -33.66 -2.99
N SER A 201 -14.77 -33.41 -1.75
CA SER A 201 -14.57 -34.47 -0.76
C SER A 201 -15.86 -35.20 -0.39
N ASN A 202 -16.99 -34.49 -0.38
CA ASN A 202 -18.31 -35.05 -0.11
C ASN A 202 -19.06 -35.53 -1.37
N ASP A 203 -18.44 -35.35 -2.54
CA ASP A 203 -19.03 -35.62 -3.86
C ASP A 203 -20.39 -34.94 -4.11
N ALA A 204 -20.68 -33.86 -3.38
CA ALA A 204 -21.91 -33.08 -3.43
C ALA A 204 -21.74 -31.73 -2.71
N PHE A 205 -22.54 -30.73 -3.09
CA PHE A 205 -22.65 -29.50 -2.29
C PHE A 205 -23.51 -29.74 -1.05
N GLY A 206 -23.01 -29.32 0.11
CA GLY A 206 -23.85 -29.21 1.30
C GLY A 206 -24.79 -28.00 1.25
N GLU A 207 -25.62 -27.87 2.28
CA GLU A 207 -26.62 -26.80 2.38
C GLU A 207 -25.97 -25.41 2.27
N GLY A 208 -26.51 -24.56 1.39
CA GLY A 208 -26.01 -23.20 1.15
C GLY A 208 -24.66 -23.08 0.44
N MET A 209 -23.89 -24.16 0.29
CA MET A 209 -22.53 -24.09 -0.29
C MET A 209 -22.54 -23.70 -1.78
N LEU A 210 -23.51 -24.17 -2.56
CA LEU A 210 -23.63 -23.79 -3.98
C LEU A 210 -23.86 -22.28 -4.13
N PHE A 211 -24.72 -21.70 -3.29
CA PHE A 211 -24.95 -20.26 -3.27
C PHE A 211 -23.68 -19.49 -2.88
N ARG A 212 -22.98 -19.95 -1.83
CA ARG A 212 -21.70 -19.36 -1.42
C ARG A 212 -20.66 -19.45 -2.53
N PHE A 213 -20.52 -20.59 -3.18
CA PHE A 213 -19.61 -20.79 -4.31
C PHE A 213 -19.91 -19.82 -5.46
N ASN A 214 -21.15 -19.74 -5.93
CA ASN A 214 -21.56 -18.80 -6.98
C ASN A 214 -21.27 -17.34 -6.60
N THR A 215 -21.54 -16.97 -5.34
CA THR A 215 -21.24 -15.64 -4.82
C THR A 215 -19.74 -15.36 -4.87
N LEU A 216 -18.90 -16.30 -4.44
CA LEU A 216 -17.44 -16.15 -4.44
C LEU A 216 -16.90 -15.99 -5.86
N VAL A 217 -17.39 -16.75 -6.84
CA VAL A 217 -16.97 -16.62 -8.24
C VAL A 217 -17.40 -15.27 -8.82
N ALA A 218 -18.66 -14.86 -8.62
CA ALA A 218 -19.14 -13.58 -9.11
C ALA A 218 -18.38 -12.38 -8.51
N VAL A 219 -18.07 -12.44 -7.20
CA VAL A 219 -17.30 -11.38 -6.52
C VAL A 219 -15.85 -11.36 -7.00
N GLN A 220 -15.23 -12.51 -7.30
CA GLN A 220 -13.90 -12.56 -7.93
C GLN A 220 -13.90 -11.83 -9.27
N ASP A 221 -14.82 -12.19 -10.16
CA ASP A 221 -14.89 -11.62 -11.51
C ASP A 221 -15.13 -10.11 -11.46
N THR A 222 -15.94 -9.65 -10.49
CA THR A 222 -16.17 -8.23 -10.23
C THR A 222 -14.87 -7.53 -9.85
N TYR A 223 -14.12 -8.04 -8.86
CA TYR A 223 -12.87 -7.43 -8.44
C TYR A 223 -11.79 -7.48 -9.51
N PHE A 224 -11.70 -8.56 -10.29
CA PHE A 224 -10.77 -8.62 -11.42
C PHE A 224 -11.17 -7.66 -12.54
N SER A 225 -12.46 -7.43 -12.77
CA SER A 225 -12.93 -6.40 -13.71
C SER A 225 -12.55 -4.99 -13.25
N VAL A 226 -12.74 -4.69 -11.95
CA VAL A 226 -12.33 -3.41 -11.37
C VAL A 226 -10.81 -3.25 -11.48
N PHE A 227 -10.02 -4.27 -11.13
CA PHE A 227 -8.58 -4.28 -11.35
C PHE A 227 -8.21 -3.95 -12.81
N MET A 228 -8.84 -4.62 -13.78
CA MET A 228 -8.59 -4.37 -15.21
C MET A 228 -8.99 -2.96 -15.68
N SER A 229 -9.90 -2.28 -14.98
CA SER A 229 -10.27 -0.89 -15.28
C SER A 229 -9.29 0.14 -14.71
N LEU A 230 -8.63 -0.19 -13.60
CA LEU A 230 -7.75 0.71 -12.86
C LEU A 230 -6.26 0.48 -13.17
N ALA A 231 -5.85 -0.76 -13.45
CA ALA A 231 -4.45 -1.12 -13.62
C ALA A 231 -3.83 -0.48 -14.88
N ALA A 232 -2.52 -0.20 -14.81
CA ALA A 232 -1.77 0.27 -15.97
C ALA A 232 -1.76 -0.77 -17.10
N LEU A 233 -1.50 -0.33 -18.34
CA LEU A 233 -1.54 -1.22 -19.51
C LEU A 233 -0.60 -2.44 -19.36
N GLU A 234 0.59 -2.24 -18.81
CA GLU A 234 1.55 -3.30 -18.54
C GLU A 234 1.01 -4.35 -17.57
N HIS A 235 0.46 -3.90 -16.42
CA HIS A 235 -0.15 -4.78 -15.42
C HIS A 235 -1.34 -5.56 -15.96
N ARG A 236 -2.18 -4.93 -16.80
CA ARG A 236 -3.31 -5.59 -17.46
C ARG A 236 -2.85 -6.68 -18.40
N ASN A 237 -1.84 -6.41 -19.22
CA ASN A 237 -1.28 -7.40 -20.15
C ASN A 237 -0.65 -8.57 -19.40
N TYR A 238 0.08 -8.29 -18.30
CA TYR A 238 0.64 -9.33 -17.47
C TYR A 238 -0.46 -10.19 -16.82
N PHE A 239 -1.49 -9.57 -16.24
CA PHE A 239 -2.65 -10.27 -15.68
C PHE A 239 -3.34 -11.17 -16.70
N ILE A 240 -3.63 -10.65 -17.90
CA ILE A 240 -4.23 -11.45 -19.00
C ILE A 240 -3.33 -12.65 -19.33
N SER A 241 -2.02 -12.45 -19.44
CA SER A 241 -1.09 -13.54 -19.74
C SER A 241 -1.10 -14.64 -18.68
N ARG A 242 -1.19 -14.27 -17.40
CA ARG A 242 -1.28 -15.21 -16.27
C ARG A 242 -2.64 -15.90 -16.21
N MET A 243 -3.73 -15.18 -16.48
CA MET A 243 -5.08 -15.75 -16.48
C MET A 243 -5.36 -16.66 -17.68
N ASN A 244 -4.53 -16.61 -18.72
CA ASN A 244 -4.56 -17.55 -19.85
C ASN A 244 -3.69 -18.81 -19.63
N ALA A 245 -3.09 -18.98 -18.44
CA ALA A 245 -2.30 -20.18 -18.14
C ALA A 245 -3.19 -21.44 -18.12
N PRO A 246 -2.67 -22.62 -18.52
CA PRO A 246 -3.46 -23.87 -18.56
C PRO A 246 -4.15 -24.22 -17.24
N VAL A 247 -3.52 -23.90 -16.10
CA VAL A 247 -4.08 -24.17 -14.77
C VAL A 247 -5.35 -23.38 -14.48
N VAL A 248 -5.51 -22.19 -15.07
CA VAL A 248 -6.73 -21.37 -14.92
C VAL A 248 -7.88 -21.97 -15.71
N ALA A 249 -7.60 -22.50 -16.91
CA ALA A 249 -8.57 -23.25 -17.69
C ALA A 249 -9.00 -24.55 -16.98
N GLU A 250 -8.06 -25.22 -16.30
CA GLU A 250 -8.35 -26.42 -15.52
C GLU A 250 -9.23 -26.12 -14.30
N VAL A 251 -8.96 -25.03 -13.57
CA VAL A 251 -9.84 -24.54 -12.51
C VAL A 251 -11.25 -24.27 -13.06
N GLN A 252 -11.36 -23.64 -14.24
CA GLN A 252 -12.65 -23.38 -14.86
C GLN A 252 -13.39 -24.67 -15.23
N ARG A 253 -12.69 -25.67 -15.79
CA ARG A 253 -13.26 -26.98 -16.10
C ARG A 253 -13.85 -27.66 -14.85
N MET A 254 -13.14 -27.61 -13.71
CA MET A 254 -13.63 -28.17 -12.45
C MET A 254 -14.83 -27.40 -11.89
N ARG A 255 -14.84 -26.05 -12.00
CA ARG A 255 -16.02 -25.23 -11.66
C ARG A 255 -17.25 -25.62 -12.48
N ASP A 256 -17.07 -25.80 -13.80
CA ASP A 256 -18.16 -26.16 -14.71
C ASP A 256 -18.74 -27.53 -14.37
N ILE A 257 -17.90 -28.51 -14.02
CA ILE A 257 -18.34 -29.84 -13.54
C ILE A 257 -19.15 -29.69 -12.24
N ALA A 258 -18.64 -28.92 -11.27
CA ALA A 258 -19.32 -28.70 -10.02
C ALA A 258 -20.72 -28.11 -10.24
N LEU A 259 -20.83 -27.07 -11.08
CA LEU A 259 -22.10 -26.43 -11.43
C LEU A 259 -23.05 -27.38 -12.15
N TYR A 260 -22.55 -28.12 -13.15
CA TYR A 260 -23.38 -29.03 -13.94
C TYR A 260 -23.99 -30.15 -13.08
N ARG A 261 -23.25 -30.63 -12.07
CA ARG A 261 -23.68 -31.73 -11.19
C ARG A 261 -24.24 -31.27 -9.84
N ALA A 262 -24.41 -29.97 -9.64
CA ALA A 262 -24.70 -29.39 -8.33
C ALA A 262 -25.99 -29.93 -7.68
N GLY A 263 -27.01 -30.29 -8.49
CA GLY A 263 -28.29 -30.80 -8.01
C GLY A 263 -28.40 -32.33 -7.92
N THR A 264 -27.44 -33.07 -8.49
CA THR A 264 -27.48 -34.54 -8.55
C THR A 264 -26.44 -35.21 -7.66
N GLY A 265 -25.45 -34.45 -7.17
CA GLY A 265 -24.24 -35.02 -6.58
C GLY A 265 -23.42 -35.77 -7.64
N GLY A 266 -22.46 -36.57 -7.19
CA GLY A 266 -21.58 -37.30 -8.10
C GLY A 266 -20.63 -36.36 -8.83
N LEU A 267 -20.10 -35.32 -8.16
CA LEU A 267 -19.20 -34.34 -8.77
C LEU A 267 -18.02 -34.99 -9.49
N GLY A 268 -17.45 -36.06 -8.93
CA GLY A 268 -16.46 -36.91 -9.60
C GLY A 268 -15.12 -36.23 -9.90
N VAL A 269 -14.77 -35.20 -9.13
CA VAL A 269 -13.48 -34.51 -9.17
C VAL A 269 -12.76 -34.80 -7.85
N ASP A 270 -11.48 -35.16 -7.91
CA ASP A 270 -10.68 -35.38 -6.71
C ASP A 270 -10.41 -34.05 -5.99
N ALA A 271 -10.67 -34.02 -4.67
CA ALA A 271 -10.54 -32.81 -3.88
C ALA A 271 -9.09 -32.29 -3.78
N LYS A 272 -8.11 -33.19 -3.88
CA LYS A 272 -6.68 -32.84 -3.87
C LYS A 272 -6.25 -32.29 -5.22
N GLU A 273 -6.70 -32.87 -6.33
CA GLU A 273 -6.50 -32.30 -7.67
C GLU A 273 -7.06 -30.88 -7.77
N TRP A 274 -8.30 -30.67 -7.30
CA TRP A 274 -8.89 -29.34 -7.20
C TRP A 274 -8.04 -28.40 -6.35
N SER A 275 -7.69 -28.82 -5.12
CA SER A 275 -6.93 -28.00 -4.19
C SER A 275 -5.57 -27.58 -4.78
N ASN A 276 -4.92 -28.46 -5.54
CA ASN A 276 -3.67 -28.14 -6.22
C ASN A 276 -3.89 -27.12 -7.35
N ALA A 277 -4.84 -27.37 -8.26
CA ALA A 277 -5.11 -26.48 -9.39
C ALA A 277 -5.49 -25.06 -8.96
N ILE A 278 -6.37 -24.92 -7.97
CA ILE A 278 -6.75 -23.59 -7.46
C ILE A 278 -5.62 -22.92 -6.67
N THR A 279 -4.75 -23.69 -6.00
CA THR A 279 -3.56 -23.15 -5.34
C THR A 279 -2.59 -22.58 -6.36
N ASP A 280 -2.34 -23.30 -7.45
CA ASP A 280 -1.50 -22.81 -8.56
C ASP A 280 -2.07 -21.53 -9.19
N LYS A 281 -3.39 -21.43 -9.38
CA LYS A 281 -4.04 -20.17 -9.79
C LYS A 281 -3.82 -19.04 -8.78
N ILE A 282 -3.92 -19.32 -7.49
CA ILE A 282 -3.67 -18.33 -6.42
C ILE A 282 -2.20 -17.87 -6.43
N GLU A 283 -1.26 -18.76 -6.71
CA GLU A 283 0.16 -18.40 -6.87
C GLU A 283 0.40 -17.49 -8.08
N LEU A 284 -0.32 -17.69 -9.19
CA LEU A 284 -0.29 -16.73 -10.32
C LEU A 284 -0.83 -15.35 -9.92
N LEU A 285 -1.86 -15.30 -9.06
CA LEU A 285 -2.36 -14.04 -8.51
C LEU A 285 -1.36 -13.41 -7.52
N LYS A 286 -0.63 -14.21 -6.72
CA LYS A 286 0.45 -13.71 -5.86
C LYS A 286 1.60 -13.13 -6.67
N GLN A 287 1.98 -13.73 -7.80
CA GLN A 287 2.98 -13.14 -8.69
C GLN A 287 2.57 -11.78 -9.24
N MET A 288 1.27 -11.59 -9.54
CA MET A 288 0.74 -10.28 -9.95
C MET A 288 0.75 -9.29 -8.79
N GLU A 289 0.39 -9.73 -7.58
CA GLU A 289 0.46 -8.92 -6.36
C GLU A 289 1.89 -8.44 -6.08
N ASP A 290 2.88 -9.33 -6.19
CA ASP A 290 4.29 -9.01 -5.97
C ASP A 290 4.81 -7.99 -6.98
N MET A 291 4.43 -8.13 -8.25
CA MET A 291 4.75 -7.16 -9.29
C MET A 291 4.16 -5.78 -8.96
N LEU A 292 2.88 -5.71 -8.62
CA LEU A 292 2.24 -4.45 -8.26
C LEU A 292 2.86 -3.82 -7.00
N ALA A 293 3.18 -4.65 -6.00
CA ALA A 293 3.83 -4.20 -4.78
C ALA A 293 5.19 -3.54 -5.08
N VAL A 294 6.02 -4.17 -5.92
CA VAL A 294 7.31 -3.62 -6.34
C VAL A 294 7.11 -2.31 -7.11
N ASP A 295 6.21 -2.27 -8.08
CA ASP A 295 6.00 -1.07 -8.90
C ASP A 295 5.44 0.10 -8.09
N ILE A 296 4.55 -0.16 -7.13
CA ILE A 296 4.05 0.84 -6.18
C ILE A 296 5.20 1.36 -5.32
N ALA A 297 6.04 0.48 -4.76
CA ALA A 297 7.20 0.87 -3.96
C ALA A 297 8.16 1.75 -4.77
N ASP A 298 8.56 1.30 -5.97
CA ASP A 298 9.49 2.01 -6.84
C ASP A 298 8.95 3.37 -7.28
N THR A 299 7.65 3.45 -7.58
CA THR A 299 6.98 4.70 -7.93
C THR A 299 6.97 5.67 -6.75
N THR A 300 6.61 5.22 -5.54
CA THR A 300 6.60 6.08 -4.36
C THR A 300 8.00 6.57 -3.98
N ASP A 301 9.01 5.72 -4.10
CA ASP A 301 10.41 6.09 -3.89
C ASP A 301 10.92 7.07 -4.94
N ALA A 302 10.53 6.91 -6.21
CA ALA A 302 10.85 7.86 -7.26
C ALA A 302 10.22 9.24 -7.00
N LEU A 303 8.93 9.28 -6.62
CA LEU A 303 8.24 10.52 -6.27
C LEU A 303 8.89 11.22 -5.06
N LEU A 304 9.30 10.47 -4.05
CA LEU A 304 10.02 11.00 -2.90
C LEU A 304 11.38 11.59 -3.30
N ARG A 305 12.17 10.87 -4.12
CA ARG A 305 13.45 11.38 -4.66
C ARG A 305 13.25 12.65 -5.50
N MET A 306 12.22 12.69 -6.33
CA MET A 306 11.87 13.88 -7.12
C MET A 306 11.51 15.07 -6.22
N ALA A 307 10.79 14.85 -5.11
CA ALA A 307 10.47 15.90 -4.15
C ALA A 307 11.71 16.46 -3.44
N TYR A 308 12.64 15.59 -3.01
CA TYR A 308 13.91 16.02 -2.43
C TYR A 308 14.79 16.81 -3.42
N ASN A 309 14.90 16.31 -4.66
CA ASN A 309 15.69 16.98 -5.68
C ASN A 309 15.11 18.36 -6.03
N ALA A 310 13.78 18.47 -6.12
CA ALA A 310 13.10 19.75 -6.32
C ALA A 310 13.40 20.72 -5.17
N LEU A 311 13.29 20.27 -3.92
CA LEU A 311 13.62 21.09 -2.74
C LEU A 311 15.07 21.59 -2.77
N ILE A 312 16.03 20.73 -3.11
CA ILE A 312 17.46 21.09 -3.20
C ILE A 312 17.70 22.12 -4.31
N ILE A 313 17.10 21.91 -5.49
CA ILE A 313 17.22 22.83 -6.62
C ILE A 313 16.59 24.18 -6.28
N ASP A 314 15.39 24.19 -5.71
CA ASP A 314 14.68 25.43 -5.33
C ASP A 314 15.45 26.22 -4.27
N PHE A 315 16.05 25.52 -3.30
CA PHE A 315 16.90 26.13 -2.30
C PHE A 315 18.19 26.71 -2.92
N ALA A 316 18.85 25.97 -3.82
CA ALA A 316 20.05 26.43 -4.50
C ALA A 316 19.78 27.64 -5.41
N VAL A 317 18.66 27.62 -6.16
CA VAL A 317 18.22 28.73 -7.01
C VAL A 317 17.89 29.96 -6.17
N THR A 318 17.19 29.78 -5.04
CA THR A 318 16.92 30.87 -4.08
C THR A 318 18.23 31.49 -3.57
N LEU A 319 19.18 30.66 -3.16
CA LEU A 319 20.46 31.13 -2.62
C LEU A 319 21.29 31.85 -3.69
N ALA A 320 21.30 31.34 -4.92
CA ALA A 320 21.95 31.97 -6.06
C ALA A 320 21.30 33.33 -6.41
N ALA A 321 19.96 33.41 -6.38
CA ALA A 321 19.23 34.66 -6.59
C ALA A 321 19.54 35.69 -5.49
N LEU A 322 19.56 35.28 -4.22
CA LEU A 322 19.97 36.13 -3.10
C LEU A 322 21.41 36.63 -3.25
N PHE A 323 22.34 35.73 -3.60
CA PHE A 323 23.73 36.09 -3.85
C PHE A 323 23.86 37.08 -5.00
N ALA A 324 23.16 36.86 -6.12
CA ALA A 324 23.16 37.77 -7.26
C ALA A 324 22.63 39.15 -6.86
N VAL A 325 21.50 39.23 -6.13
CA VAL A 325 20.93 40.50 -5.64
C VAL A 325 21.91 41.22 -4.73
N LEU A 326 22.56 40.52 -3.79
CA LEU A 326 23.57 41.11 -2.89
C LEU A 326 24.84 41.55 -3.65
N PHE A 327 25.30 40.75 -4.61
CA PHE A 327 26.47 41.05 -5.43
C PHE A 327 26.24 42.30 -6.29
N PHE A 328 25.14 42.36 -7.04
CA PHE A 328 24.79 43.53 -7.85
C PHE A 328 24.50 44.75 -6.99
N SER A 329 23.81 44.58 -5.85
CA SER A 329 23.59 45.64 -4.87
C SER A 329 24.92 46.26 -4.40
N PHE A 330 25.87 45.41 -4.00
CA PHE A 330 27.20 45.83 -3.56
C PHE A 330 27.97 46.52 -4.69
N TYR A 331 27.96 45.94 -5.89
CA TYR A 331 28.64 46.48 -7.06
C TYR A 331 28.10 47.86 -7.44
N ILE A 332 26.77 48.01 -7.59
CA ILE A 332 26.12 49.28 -7.93
C ILE A 332 26.34 50.32 -6.85
N THR A 333 26.21 49.96 -5.57
CA THR A 333 26.46 50.89 -4.46
C THR A 333 27.90 51.40 -4.48
N ARG A 334 28.87 50.51 -4.70
CA ARG A 334 30.29 50.87 -4.80
C ARG A 334 30.57 51.75 -6.02
N ASP A 335 29.98 51.42 -7.16
CA ASP A 335 30.16 52.17 -8.41
C ASP A 335 29.61 53.60 -8.29
N ILE A 336 28.39 53.76 -7.75
CA ILE A 336 27.79 55.08 -7.52
C ILE A 336 28.63 55.90 -6.52
N LEU A 337 29.08 55.29 -5.40
CA LEU A 337 29.90 55.99 -4.41
C LEU A 337 31.26 56.44 -4.98
N ASN A 338 31.86 55.64 -5.85
CA ASN A 338 33.12 55.98 -6.53
C ASN A 338 32.93 57.15 -7.50
N HIS A 339 31.85 57.14 -8.31
CA HIS A 339 31.55 58.24 -9.23
C HIS A 339 31.21 59.56 -8.52
N LEU A 340 30.67 59.49 -7.30
CA LEU A 340 30.40 60.65 -6.45
C LEU A 340 31.63 61.14 -5.64
N GLY A 341 32.78 60.46 -5.74
CA GLY A 341 34.01 60.84 -5.02
C GLY A 341 33.99 60.56 -3.51
N GLY A 342 33.05 59.75 -3.01
CA GLY A 342 32.87 59.43 -1.58
C GLY A 342 31.42 59.55 -1.09
N GLU A 343 31.19 59.44 0.23
CA GLU A 343 29.87 59.78 0.80
C GLU A 343 29.64 61.29 0.63
N PRO A 344 28.62 61.74 -0.15
CA PRO A 344 28.36 63.16 -0.32
C PRO A 344 28.00 63.79 1.04
N LEU A 345 28.78 64.81 1.44
CA LEU A 345 28.62 65.51 2.73
C LEU A 345 27.33 66.33 2.82
N VAL A 346 26.77 66.73 1.68
CA VAL A 346 25.50 67.47 1.56
C VAL A 346 24.82 67.05 0.26
N ILE A 347 23.55 66.62 0.34
CA ILE A 347 22.68 66.54 -0.83
C ILE A 347 22.16 67.96 -1.01
N VAL A 348 22.72 68.70 -1.96
CA VAL A 348 22.24 70.07 -2.26
C VAL A 348 20.81 69.93 -2.80
N GLU A 349 19.87 70.63 -2.17
CA GLU A 349 18.45 70.66 -2.53
C GLU A 349 18.20 71.10 -3.97
#